data_AF-A0A2H9QAR5-F1
#
_entry.id   AF-A0A2H9QAR5-F1
#
_cell.length_a   1.000
_cell.length_b   1.000
_cell.length_c   1.000
_cell.angle_alpha   90.00
_cell.angle_beta   90.00
_cell.angle_gamma   90.00
#
_symmetry.space_group_name_H-M   'P 1'
#
loop_
_entity.id
_entity.type
_entity.pdbx_description
1 polymer ?
#
loop_
_entity_poly.entity_id
_entity_poly.type
_entity_poly.pdbx_seq_one_letter_code
_entity_poly.pdbx_strand_id
1 'polypeptide(L)'
;MDKTDRTHSPAREAEVYGTGFSDKLEPLEALDLRKCNTVSDLVNGMGKTAFGGRSVGEAADLLYDMAADKDVFTIMTMSGAMTMAKMGLVICDMIETGMIQAVVSTGALITHGLIETMGMRHFKYRPGQMNDEELYLKGYDRVYDTLEL
;
A
#
# COMPACT_ATOMS: atom_id res chain seq x y z
N MET A 1 -8.12 47.31 30.89
CA MET A 1 -7.65 46.03 30.34
C MET A 1 -8.88 45.38 29.72
N ASP A 2 -9.16 45.77 28.48
CA ASP A 2 -10.41 45.46 27.79
C ASP A 2 -10.36 44.03 27.23
N LYS A 3 -11.36 43.22 27.60
CA LYS A 3 -11.53 41.82 27.24
C LYS A 3 -12.70 41.69 26.27
N THR A 4 -12.66 42.31 25.09
CA THR A 4 -13.66 42.02 24.05
C THR A 4 -13.17 42.49 22.69
N ASP A 5 -12.36 41.68 22.01
CA ASP A 5 -12.41 41.68 20.55
C ASP A 5 -11.99 40.32 19.98
N ARG A 6 -12.89 39.35 20.03
CA ARG A 6 -12.88 38.23 19.09
C ARG A 6 -13.96 38.52 18.08
N THR A 7 -13.62 39.31 17.06
CA THR A 7 -14.47 39.53 15.89
C THR A 7 -14.91 38.17 15.34
N HIS A 8 -16.21 37.87 15.47
CA HIS A 8 -16.85 36.80 14.71
C HIS A 8 -16.75 37.17 13.23
N SER A 9 -16.08 36.35 12.43
CA SER A 9 -16.15 36.49 10.97
C SER A 9 -17.62 36.33 10.54
N PRO A 10 -18.18 37.22 9.69
CA PRO A 10 -19.58 37.12 9.30
C PRO A 10 -19.81 35.80 8.57
N ALA A 11 -20.84 35.05 8.99
CA ALA A 11 -21.26 33.84 8.32
C ALA A 11 -21.61 34.16 6.86
N ARG A 12 -21.10 33.37 5.92
CA ARG A 12 -21.39 33.55 4.48
C ARG A 12 -22.84 33.17 4.19
N GLU A 13 -23.50 33.93 3.32
CA GLU A 13 -24.86 33.64 2.87
C GLU A 13 -24.88 32.35 2.04
N ALA A 14 -25.92 31.53 2.20
CA ALA A 14 -25.98 30.18 1.63
C ALA A 14 -25.97 30.17 0.09
N GLU A 15 -26.50 31.22 -0.52
CA GLU A 15 -26.55 31.43 -1.98
C GLU A 15 -25.16 31.68 -2.60
N VAL A 16 -24.15 31.94 -1.78
CA VAL A 16 -22.76 32.20 -2.20
C VAL A 16 -21.91 30.92 -2.18
N TYR A 17 -22.44 29.78 -1.70
CA TYR A 17 -21.69 28.53 -1.69
C TYR A 17 -21.64 27.88 -3.08
N GLY A 18 -20.44 27.51 -3.53
CA GLY A 18 -20.26 26.70 -4.73
C GLY A 18 -20.82 25.29 -4.56
N THR A 19 -21.30 24.70 -5.66
CA THR A 19 -21.88 23.35 -5.66
C THR A 19 -20.82 22.27 -5.90
N GLY A 20 -19.56 22.66 -6.10
CA GLY A 20 -18.47 21.81 -6.59
C GLY A 20 -18.56 21.53 -8.08
N PHE A 21 -19.77 21.27 -8.60
CA PHE A 21 -20.00 21.13 -10.04
C PHE A 21 -19.75 22.43 -10.82
N SER A 22 -20.07 23.59 -10.23
CA SER A 22 -19.73 24.91 -10.76
C SER A 22 -18.25 25.07 -11.06
N ASP A 23 -17.41 24.40 -10.28
CA ASP A 23 -15.96 24.47 -10.31
C ASP A 23 -15.33 23.24 -10.99
N LYS A 24 -16.16 22.39 -11.65
CA LYS A 24 -15.76 21.15 -12.30
C LYS A 24 -15.02 20.17 -11.38
N LEU A 25 -15.38 20.17 -10.09
CA LEU A 25 -14.85 19.19 -9.14
C LEU A 25 -15.48 17.81 -9.38
N GLU A 26 -14.69 16.78 -9.15
CA GLU A 26 -15.14 15.39 -9.23
C GLU A 26 -15.75 14.96 -7.87
N PRO A 27 -17.03 14.56 -7.83
CA PRO A 27 -17.64 14.06 -6.60
C PRO A 27 -17.14 12.65 -6.28
N LEU A 28 -17.04 12.34 -4.98
CA LEU A 28 -16.71 10.99 -4.54
C LEU A 28 -17.93 10.08 -4.58
N GLU A 29 -17.68 8.79 -4.77
CA GLU A 29 -18.71 7.77 -4.76
C GLU A 29 -18.61 6.88 -3.51
N ALA A 30 -19.76 6.49 -2.97
CA ALA A 30 -19.80 5.47 -1.92
C ALA A 30 -19.50 4.09 -2.51
N LEU A 31 -18.57 3.36 -1.89
CA LEU A 31 -18.24 2.00 -2.29
C LEU A 31 -19.43 1.05 -2.02
N ASP A 32 -20.07 0.56 -3.08
CA ASP A 32 -21.18 -0.38 -3.00
C ASP A 32 -20.73 -1.81 -3.34
N LEU A 33 -20.41 -2.59 -2.31
CA LEU A 33 -19.92 -3.96 -2.45
C LEU A 33 -20.88 -4.89 -3.19
N ARG A 34 -22.18 -4.58 -3.24
CA ARG A 34 -23.18 -5.38 -3.97
C ARG A 34 -22.99 -5.31 -5.48
N LYS A 35 -22.22 -4.34 -5.97
CA LYS A 35 -21.90 -4.15 -7.40
C LYS A 35 -20.53 -4.74 -7.78
N CYS A 36 -19.74 -5.19 -6.81
CA CYS A 36 -18.41 -5.74 -7.05
C CYS A 36 -18.49 -7.25 -7.26
N ASN A 37 -18.18 -7.73 -8.46
CA ASN A 37 -18.13 -9.16 -8.78
C ASN A 37 -16.70 -9.71 -8.78
N THR A 38 -15.72 -8.82 -8.92
CA THR A 38 -14.29 -9.13 -8.99
C THR A 38 -13.49 -8.26 -8.02
N VAL A 39 -12.23 -8.64 -7.78
CA VAL A 39 -11.28 -7.81 -7.03
C VAL A 39 -11.00 -6.49 -7.77
N SER A 40 -10.98 -6.51 -9.10
CA SER A 40 -10.84 -5.30 -9.91
C SER A 40 -12.01 -4.34 -9.71
N ASP A 41 -13.25 -4.83 -9.63
CA ASP A 41 -14.41 -3.96 -9.36
C ASP A 41 -14.29 -3.29 -7.99
N LEU A 42 -13.77 -4.01 -6.99
CA LEU A 42 -13.52 -3.46 -5.66
C LEU A 42 -12.45 -2.36 -5.71
N VAL A 43 -11.30 -2.63 -6.35
CA VAL A 43 -10.19 -1.67 -6.46
C VAL A 43 -10.60 -0.42 -7.24
N ASN A 44 -11.31 -0.59 -8.35
CA ASN A 44 -11.85 0.53 -9.14
C ASN A 44 -12.86 1.35 -8.32
N GLY A 45 -13.72 0.68 -7.55
CA GLY A 45 -14.63 1.33 -6.60
C GLY A 45 -13.88 2.11 -5.53
N MET A 46 -12.78 1.56 -4.98
CA MET A 46 -11.93 2.25 -4.01
C MET A 46 -11.28 3.51 -4.59
N GLY A 47 -10.89 3.49 -5.87
CA GLY A 47 -10.37 4.64 -6.62
C GLY A 47 -11.27 5.88 -6.53
N LYS A 48 -12.59 5.67 -6.50
CA LYS A 48 -13.60 6.74 -6.43
C LYS A 48 -13.88 7.26 -5.01
N THR A 49 -13.18 6.72 -4.00
CA THR A 49 -13.32 7.10 -2.59
C THR A 49 -12.26 8.13 -2.16
N ALA A 50 -11.84 8.13 -0.88
CA ALA A 50 -10.86 9.06 -0.31
C ALA A 50 -9.68 8.32 0.33
N PHE A 51 -8.59 9.05 0.57
CA PHE A 51 -7.39 8.58 1.27
C PHE A 51 -6.77 7.34 0.60
N GLY A 52 -6.37 6.34 1.39
CA GLY A 52 -5.71 5.13 0.89
C GLY A 52 -6.56 4.33 -0.11
N GLY A 53 -7.90 4.41 -0.04
CA GLY A 53 -8.77 3.77 -1.02
C GLY A 53 -8.53 4.31 -2.43
N ARG A 54 -8.50 5.65 -2.55
CA ARG A 54 -8.22 6.32 -3.83
C ARG A 54 -6.82 5.97 -4.34
N SER A 55 -5.82 6.06 -3.46
CA SER A 55 -4.43 5.75 -3.83
C SER A 55 -4.26 4.32 -4.35
N VAL A 56 -5.01 3.35 -3.82
CA VAL A 56 -4.97 1.96 -4.31
C VAL A 56 -5.57 1.85 -5.71
N GLY A 57 -6.71 2.50 -5.97
CA GLY A 57 -7.33 2.50 -7.30
C GLY A 57 -6.46 3.20 -8.34
N GLU A 58 -6.03 4.42 -8.07
CA GLU A 58 -5.16 5.19 -8.98
C GLU A 58 -3.82 4.48 -9.26
N ALA A 59 -3.23 3.83 -8.25
CA ALA A 59 -2.00 3.05 -8.44
C ALA A 59 -2.24 1.79 -9.26
N ALA A 60 -3.39 1.13 -9.13
CA ALA A 60 -3.74 -0.04 -9.93
C ALA A 60 -3.93 0.32 -11.40
N ASP A 61 -4.62 1.44 -11.69
CA ASP A 61 -4.79 1.95 -13.06
C ASP A 61 -3.43 2.30 -13.69
N LEU A 62 -2.58 3.04 -12.97
CA LEU A 62 -1.24 3.38 -13.45
C LEU A 62 -0.37 2.15 -13.70
N LEU A 63 -0.39 1.17 -12.78
CA LEU A 63 0.36 -0.08 -12.95
C LEU A 63 -0.15 -0.89 -14.15
N TYR A 64 -1.47 -0.89 -14.38
CA TYR A 64 -2.05 -1.55 -15.54
C TYR A 64 -1.56 -0.90 -16.84
N ASP A 65 -1.60 0.43 -16.93
CA ASP A 65 -1.12 1.16 -18.11
C ASP A 65 0.35 0.86 -18.40
N MET A 66 1.20 0.88 -17.36
CA MET A 66 2.63 0.55 -17.47
C MET A 66 2.88 -0.90 -17.92
N ALA A 67 2.06 -1.85 -17.47
CA ALA A 67 2.22 -3.27 -17.80
C ALA A 67 1.65 -3.64 -19.17
N ALA A 68 0.61 -2.91 -19.61
CA ALA A 68 -0.04 -3.10 -20.90
C ALA A 68 0.81 -2.56 -22.05
N ASP A 69 1.51 -1.44 -21.84
CA ASP A 69 2.43 -0.87 -22.82
C ASP A 69 3.74 -1.66 -22.92
N LYS A 70 4.04 -2.18 -24.12
CA LYS A 70 5.24 -3.00 -24.37
C LYS A 70 6.50 -2.17 -24.67
N ASP A 71 6.33 -0.86 -24.89
CA ASP A 71 7.44 0.06 -25.13
C ASP A 71 7.96 0.69 -23.81
N VAL A 72 7.28 0.44 -22.69
CA VAL A 72 7.68 0.92 -21.36
C VAL A 72 8.68 -0.04 -20.71
N PHE A 73 9.81 0.50 -20.24
CA PHE A 73 10.77 -0.22 -19.41
C PHE A 73 10.49 0.03 -17.93
N THR A 74 9.96 -0.97 -17.23
CA THR A 74 9.55 -0.88 -15.83
C THR A 74 10.65 -1.36 -14.89
N ILE A 75 11.02 -0.49 -13.96
CA ILE A 75 11.95 -0.80 -12.86
C ILE A 75 11.17 -0.86 -11.55
N MET A 76 11.12 -2.03 -10.93
CA MET A 76 10.56 -2.17 -9.59
C MET A 76 11.62 -1.81 -8.55
N THR A 77 11.33 -0.79 -7.75
CA THR A 77 12.14 -0.45 -6.57
C THR A 77 11.39 -0.91 -5.33
N MET A 78 12.05 -1.70 -4.47
CA MET A 78 11.42 -2.24 -3.26
C MET A 78 12.28 -1.99 -2.03
N SER A 79 11.60 -1.62 -0.95
CA SER A 79 12.17 -1.49 0.39
C SER A 79 11.24 -2.18 1.40
N GLY A 80 11.72 -2.40 2.63
CA GLY A 80 11.00 -3.14 3.65
C GLY A 80 11.06 -4.66 3.46
N ALA A 81 10.35 -5.40 4.30
CA ALA A 81 10.51 -6.85 4.39
C ALA A 81 9.56 -7.62 3.44
N MET A 82 9.55 -7.29 2.13
CA MET A 82 8.58 -7.84 1.17
C MET A 82 8.66 -9.36 1.00
N THR A 83 9.87 -9.91 0.99
CA THR A 83 10.11 -11.37 0.96
C THR A 83 9.67 -12.03 2.26
N MET A 84 9.94 -11.40 3.42
CA MET A 84 9.42 -11.83 4.72
C MET A 84 7.88 -11.82 4.77
N ALA A 85 7.27 -10.81 4.18
CA ALA A 85 5.82 -10.62 4.06
C ALA A 85 5.17 -11.57 3.04
N LYS A 86 5.92 -12.54 2.47
CA LYS A 86 5.43 -13.56 1.55
C LYS A 86 4.95 -13.02 0.20
N MET A 87 5.48 -11.87 -0.24
CA MET A 87 5.18 -11.29 -1.55
C MET A 87 6.08 -11.82 -2.69
N GLY A 88 6.96 -12.79 -2.39
CA GLY A 88 7.93 -13.31 -3.36
C GLY A 88 7.30 -13.83 -4.65
N LEU A 89 6.22 -14.62 -4.57
CA LEU A 89 5.55 -15.15 -5.76
C LEU A 89 4.89 -14.05 -6.60
N VAL A 90 4.33 -13.01 -5.99
CA VAL A 90 3.77 -11.87 -6.73
C VAL A 90 4.87 -11.19 -7.54
N ILE A 91 6.04 -10.98 -6.93
CA ILE A 91 7.20 -10.39 -7.62
C ILE A 91 7.68 -11.30 -8.76
N CYS A 92 7.74 -12.62 -8.53
CA CYS A 92 8.08 -13.59 -9.58
C CYS A 92 7.10 -13.52 -10.75
N ASP A 93 5.79 -13.55 -10.49
CA ASP A 93 4.75 -13.47 -11.53
C ASP A 93 4.89 -12.18 -12.35
N MET A 94 5.18 -11.04 -11.70
CA MET A 94 5.38 -9.77 -12.41
C MET A 94 6.65 -9.77 -13.29
N ILE A 95 7.70 -10.50 -12.90
CA ILE A 95 8.91 -10.67 -13.72
C ILE A 95 8.61 -11.61 -14.89
N GLU A 96 8.01 -12.78 -14.61
CA GLU A 96 7.74 -13.83 -15.59
C GLU A 96 6.75 -13.40 -16.69
N THR A 97 5.78 -12.57 -16.33
CA THR A 97 4.80 -11.99 -17.27
C THR A 97 5.33 -10.79 -18.04
N GLY A 98 6.55 -10.32 -17.72
CA GLY A 98 7.15 -9.15 -18.34
C GLY A 98 6.51 -7.83 -17.91
N MET A 99 5.85 -7.77 -16.76
CA MET A 99 5.41 -6.51 -16.17
C MET A 99 6.59 -5.67 -15.65
N ILE A 100 7.70 -6.33 -15.27
CA ILE A 100 8.91 -5.70 -14.74
C ILE A 100 10.14 -6.24 -15.46
N GLN A 101 11.07 -5.35 -15.82
CA GLN A 101 12.32 -5.70 -16.52
C GLN A 101 13.55 -5.62 -15.62
N ALA A 102 13.51 -4.82 -14.55
CA ALA A 102 14.60 -4.71 -13.59
C ALA A 102 14.10 -4.52 -12.16
N VAL A 103 14.86 -5.05 -11.20
CA VAL A 103 14.58 -4.92 -9.76
C VAL A 103 15.74 -4.19 -9.09
N VAL A 104 15.40 -3.18 -8.27
CA VAL A 104 16.33 -2.51 -7.35
C VAL A 104 15.82 -2.74 -5.93
N SER A 105 16.67 -3.34 -5.10
CA SER A 105 16.33 -3.73 -3.72
C SER A 105 17.52 -3.51 -2.79
N THR A 106 17.27 -3.50 -1.48
CA THR A 106 18.35 -3.67 -0.50
C THR A 106 18.78 -5.14 -0.45
N GLY A 107 20.03 -5.38 -0.03
CA GLY A 107 20.59 -6.74 0.04
C GLY A 107 19.83 -7.66 1.01
N ALA A 108 19.26 -7.11 2.08
CA ALA A 108 18.53 -7.89 3.08
C ALA A 108 17.33 -8.65 2.47
N LEU A 109 16.56 -8.02 1.57
CA LEU A 109 15.39 -8.67 0.97
C LEU A 109 15.77 -9.92 0.16
N ILE A 110 16.90 -9.83 -0.57
CA ILE A 110 17.43 -10.95 -1.36
C ILE A 110 17.84 -12.09 -0.43
N THR A 111 18.53 -11.78 0.67
CA THR A 111 18.96 -12.78 1.66
C THR A 111 17.78 -13.48 2.33
N HIS A 112 16.77 -12.73 2.80
CA HIS A 112 15.56 -13.31 3.42
C HIS A 112 14.78 -14.23 2.46
N GLY A 113 14.67 -13.83 1.18
CA GLY A 113 14.06 -14.69 0.15
C GLY A 113 14.87 -15.97 -0.12
N LEU A 114 16.19 -15.88 -0.08
CA LEU A 114 17.09 -17.01 -0.25
C LEU A 114 17.01 -18.00 0.92
N ILE A 115 16.95 -17.51 2.16
CA ILE A 115 16.83 -18.32 3.38
C ILE A 115 15.58 -19.20 3.32
N GLU A 116 14.44 -18.64 2.93
CA GLU A 116 13.21 -19.41 2.71
C GLU A 116 13.38 -20.49 1.63
N THR A 117 14.05 -20.15 0.53
CA THR A 117 14.33 -21.08 -0.58
C THR A 117 15.28 -22.21 -0.16
N MET A 118 16.18 -21.95 0.79
CA MET A 118 17.08 -22.95 1.39
C MET A 118 16.37 -23.92 2.35
N GLY A 119 15.06 -23.77 2.54
CA GLY A 119 14.23 -24.68 3.35
C GLY A 119 13.89 -24.16 4.73
N MET A 120 14.38 -22.98 5.11
CA MET A 120 14.00 -22.32 6.35
C MET A 120 12.57 -21.76 6.24
N ARG A 121 12.06 -21.23 7.35
CA ARG A 121 10.65 -20.79 7.47
C ARG A 121 10.57 -19.47 8.22
N HIS A 122 9.60 -18.66 7.85
CA HIS A 122 9.22 -17.47 8.62
C HIS A 122 7.99 -17.79 9.47
N PHE A 123 7.96 -17.28 10.69
CA PHE A 123 6.88 -17.52 11.65
C PHE A 123 6.26 -16.22 12.10
N LYS A 124 4.95 -16.23 12.33
CA LYS A 124 4.26 -15.09 12.95
C LYS A 124 4.71 -14.95 14.40
N TYR A 125 5.26 -13.79 14.75
CA TYR A 125 5.56 -13.40 16.11
C TYR A 125 4.30 -12.88 16.81
N ARG A 126 4.09 -13.29 18.06
CA ARG A 126 3.00 -12.78 18.91
C ARG A 126 3.60 -11.90 20.01
N PRO A 127 3.23 -10.62 20.09
CA PRO A 127 3.72 -9.73 21.14
C PRO A 127 3.50 -10.32 22.54
N GLY A 128 4.54 -10.27 23.38
CA GLY A 128 4.51 -10.80 24.75
C GLY A 128 4.80 -12.29 24.88
N GLN A 129 5.00 -13.03 23.78
CA GLN A 129 5.33 -14.46 23.84
C GLN A 129 6.79 -14.70 24.27
N MET A 130 7.73 -13.91 23.77
CA MET A 130 9.17 -13.96 24.09
C MET A 130 9.74 -12.56 23.93
N ASN A 131 10.61 -12.12 24.84
CA ASN A 131 11.34 -10.85 24.68
C ASN A 131 12.55 -11.03 23.73
N ASP A 132 13.18 -9.92 23.33
CA ASP A 132 14.29 -9.97 22.36
C ASP A 132 15.54 -10.69 22.87
N GLU A 133 15.78 -10.71 24.19
CA GLU A 133 16.88 -11.46 24.78
C GLU A 133 16.64 -12.98 24.65
N GLU A 134 15.41 -13.43 24.90
CA GLU A 134 15.01 -14.83 24.71
C GLU A 134 15.08 -15.26 23.24
N LEU A 135 14.69 -14.38 22.33
CA LEU A 135 14.78 -14.63 20.88
C LEU A 135 16.25 -14.74 20.45
N TYR A 136 17.09 -13.81 20.89
CA TYR A 136 18.52 -13.82 20.62
C TYR A 136 19.20 -15.10 21.12
N LEU A 137 18.92 -15.51 22.36
CA LEU A 137 19.48 -16.74 22.93
C LEU A 137 19.05 -18.01 22.18
N LYS A 138 17.92 -17.97 21.47
CA LYS A 138 17.42 -19.06 20.63
C LYS A 138 17.84 -18.96 19.16
N GLY A 139 18.52 -17.87 18.78
CA GLY A 139 18.94 -17.61 17.40
C GLY A 139 17.78 -17.23 16.47
N TYR A 140 16.72 -16.61 16.99
CA TYR A 140 15.59 -16.16 16.17
C TYR A 140 15.75 -14.68 15.81
N ASP A 141 15.75 -14.38 14.52
CA ASP A 141 15.82 -13.01 14.02
C ASP A 141 14.42 -12.43 13.86
N ARG A 142 14.11 -11.39 14.65
CA ARG A 142 12.79 -10.75 14.64
C ARG A 142 12.75 -9.54 13.72
N VAL A 143 11.92 -9.62 12.70
CA VAL A 143 11.56 -8.50 11.81
C VAL A 143 10.11 -8.10 12.10
N TYR A 144 9.93 -7.06 12.93
CA TYR A 144 8.63 -6.60 13.39
C TYR A 144 7.77 -7.71 14.05
N ASP A 145 6.75 -8.22 13.35
CA ASP A 145 5.82 -9.25 13.77
C ASP A 145 6.11 -10.63 13.13
N THR A 146 7.33 -10.80 12.59
CA THR A 146 7.78 -12.03 11.94
C THR A 146 9.12 -12.48 12.52
N LEU A 147 9.30 -13.80 12.72
CA LEU A 147 10.56 -14.44 13.09
C LEU A 147 11.14 -15.19 11.90
N GLU A 148 12.43 -15.06 11.69
CA GLU A 148 13.27 -15.85 10.80
C GLU A 148 14.14 -16.81 11.63
N LEU A 149 14.40 -18.00 11.07
CA LEU A 149 15.22 -19.06 11.66
C LEU A 149 16.55 -19.20 10.92
#